data_AF-A0A9D7HHJ0-F1
#
_entry.id   AF-A0A9D7HHJ0-F1
#
_cell.length_a   1.000
_cell.length_b   1.000
_cell.length_c   1.000
_cell.angle_alpha   90.00
_cell.angle_beta   90.00
_cell.angle_gamma   90.00
#
_symmetry.space_group_name_H-M   'P 1'
#
loop_
_entity.id
_entity.type
_entity.pdbx_description
1 polymer ?
#
loop_
_entity_poly.entity_id
_entity_poly.type
_entity_poly.pdbx_seq_one_letter_code
_entity_poly.pdbx_strand_id
1 'polypeptide(L)' 'MTARGAVVLLLIGFAVSIIGALFKVQHWPYSTMVLVASSLMQAIAVIVLAIKVSRYPGFKDFLDR' A
#
# COMPACT_ATOMS: atom_id res chain seq x y z
N MET A 1 -4.49 -13.71 -2.59
CA MET A 1 -5.17 -12.42 -2.91
C MET A 1 -5.36 -12.27 -4.41
N THR A 2 -6.56 -11.95 -4.89
CA THR A 2 -6.79 -11.53 -6.29
C THR A 2 -6.17 -10.14 -6.52
N ALA A 3 -5.87 -9.74 -7.76
CA ALA A 3 -5.22 -8.44 -8.02
C ALA A 3 -6.09 -7.28 -7.50
N ARG A 4 -7.40 -7.44 -7.65
CA ARG A 4 -8.44 -6.55 -7.09
C ARG A 4 -8.31 -6.42 -5.56
N GLY A 5 -8.11 -7.53 -4.85
CA GLY A 5 -7.94 -7.51 -3.39
C GLY A 5 -6.69 -6.74 -2.94
N ALA A 6 -5.59 -6.79 -3.70
CA ALA A 6 -4.39 -6.03 -3.38
C ALA A 6 -4.58 -4.52 -3.64
N VAL A 7 -5.31 -4.14 -4.70
CA VAL A 7 -5.68 -2.72 -4.95
C VAL A 7 -6.58 -2.18 -3.84
N VAL A 8 -7.60 -2.95 -3.44
CA VAL A 8 -8.50 -2.55 -2.34
C VAL A 8 -7.72 -2.36 -1.04
N LEU A 9 -6.80 -3.28 -0.72
CA LEU A 9 -5.95 -3.16 0.48
C LEU A 9 -5.08 -1.89 0.43
N LEU A 10 -4.55 -1.54 -0.74
CA LEU A 10 -3.76 -0.32 -0.94
C LEU A 10 -4.61 0.95 -0.71
N LEU A 11 -5.83 1.00 -1.26
CA LEU A 11 -6.76 2.12 -1.05
C LEU A 11 -7.14 2.27 0.42
N ILE A 12 -7.40 1.17 1.12
CA ILE A 12 -7.68 1.19 2.56
C ILE A 12 -6.45 1.68 3.33
N GLY A 13 -5.25 1.16 3.02
CA GLY A 13 -4.02 1.63 3.63
C GLY A 13 -3.76 3.11 3.42
N PHE A 14 -4.13 3.64 2.24
CA PHE A 14 -4.05 5.08 1.95
C PHE A 14 -5.02 5.90 2.79
N ALA A 15 -6.29 5.48 2.90
CA ALA A 15 -7.27 6.14 3.76
C ALA A 15 -6.84 6.15 5.24
N VAL A 16 -6.31 5.03 5.75
CA VAL A 16 -5.81 4.95 7.14
C VAL A 16 -4.57 5.83 7.33
N SER A 17 -3.72 5.98 6.32
CA SER A 17 -2.57 6.87 6.38
C SER A 17 -2.98 8.34 6.45
N ILE A 18 -4.02 8.75 5.73
CA ILE A 18 -4.61 10.10 5.84
C ILE A 18 -5.11 10.33 7.28
N ILE A 19 -5.81 9.36 7.87
CA ILE A 19 -6.29 9.47 9.26
C ILE A 19 -5.11 9.56 10.24
N GLY A 20 -4.08 8.73 10.07
CA GLY A 20 -2.86 8.79 10.88
C GLY A 20 -2.12 10.13 10.75
N ALA A 21 -2.11 10.72 9.56
CA ALA A 21 -1.50 12.03 9.32
C ALA A 21 -2.30 13.14 10.01
N LEU A 22 -3.64 13.07 9.98
CA LEU A 22 -4.51 13.98 10.73
C LEU A 22 -4.23 13.90 12.24
N PHE A 23 -4.14 12.69 12.80
CA PHE A 23 -3.79 12.51 14.22
C PHE A 23 -2.40 13.03 14.56
N LYS A 24 -1.45 12.97 13.64
CA LYS A 24 -0.12 13.56 13.83
C LYS A 24 -0.18 15.08 13.90
N VAL A 25 -0.99 15.72 13.06
CA VAL A 25 -1.22 17.18 13.11
C VAL A 25 -1.90 17.58 14.42
N GLN A 26 -2.87 16.79 14.89
CA GLN A 26 -3.58 17.00 16.14
C GLN A 26 -2.76 16.64 17.40
N HIS A 27 -1.48 16.25 17.25
CA HIS A 27 -0.58 15.82 18.34
C HIS A 27 -1.14 14.66 19.19
N TRP A 28 -2.05 13.87 18.63
CA TRP A 28 -2.63 12.75 19.35
C TRP A 28 -1.55 11.73 19.71
N PRO A 29 -1.60 11.18 20.94
CA PRO A 29 -0.72 10.10 21.34
C PRO A 29 -0.92 8.92 20.37
N TYR A 30 0.16 8.21 20.07
CA TYR A 30 0.18 7.06 19.14
C TYR A 30 -0.03 7.38 17.64
N SER A 31 -0.14 8.65 17.23
CA SER A 31 -0.24 9.02 15.80
C SER A 31 0.88 8.44 14.94
N THR A 32 2.12 8.45 15.43
CA THR A 32 3.27 7.83 14.76
C THR A 32 3.08 6.31 14.59
N MET A 33 2.51 5.62 15.58
CA MET A 33 2.31 4.18 15.53
C MET A 33 1.24 3.81 14.49
N VAL A 34 0.17 4.60 14.38
CA VAL A 34 -0.87 4.46 13.34
C VAL A 34 -0.27 4.71 11.94
N LEU A 35 0.57 5.74 11.79
CA LEU A 35 1.25 6.02 10.53
C LEU A 35 2.20 4.91 10.09
N VAL A 36 2.99 4.35 11.02
CA VAL A 36 3.87 3.21 10.72
C VAL A 36 3.06 1.99 10.32
N ALA A 37 1.99 1.66 11.05
CA ALA A 37 1.12 0.53 10.73
C ALA A 37 0.48 0.67 9.34
N SER A 38 -0.06 1.85 9.01
CA SER A 38 -0.63 2.11 7.68
C SER A 38 0.41 2.03 6.57
N SER A 39 1.63 2.52 6.81
CA SER A 39 2.74 2.47 5.85
C SER A 39 3.20 1.04 5.59
N LEU A 40 3.30 0.21 6.63
CA LEU A 40 3.62 -1.22 6.47
C LEU A 40 2.55 -1.95 5.66
N MET A 41 1.27 -1.66 5.93
CA MET A 41 0.17 -2.25 5.18
C MET A 41 0.20 -1.86 3.69
N GLN A 42 0.49 -0.59 3.39
CA GLN A 42 0.69 -0.12 2.01
C GLN A 42 1.89 -0.81 1.34
N ALA A 43 3.03 -0.92 2.03
CA ALA A 43 4.22 -1.57 1.49
C ALA A 43 3.94 -3.03 1.10
N ILE A 44 3.23 -3.78 1.95
CA ILE A 44 2.82 -5.16 1.65
C ILE A 44 1.90 -5.19 0.42
N ALA A 45 0.92 -4.30 0.35
CA ALA A 45 -0.01 -4.23 -0.79
C ALA A 45 0.73 -3.95 -2.11
N VAL A 46 1.70 -3.03 -2.10
CA VAL A 46 2.55 -2.70 -3.26
C VAL A 46 3.40 -3.89 -3.67
N ILE A 47 4.05 -4.58 -2.72
CA ILE A 47 4.87 -5.77 -3.02
C ILE A 47 4.01 -6.87 -3.68
N VAL A 48 2.82 -7.13 -3.15
CA VAL A 48 1.89 -8.13 -3.73
C VAL A 48 1.46 -7.74 -5.14
N LEU A 49 1.19 -6.46 -5.38
CA LEU A 49 0.87 -5.96 -6.73
C LEU A 49 2.07 -6.08 -7.67
N ALA A 50 3.26 -5.70 -7.23
CA ALA A 50 4.49 -5.80 -8.01
C ALA A 50 4.76 -7.24 -8.44
N ILE A 51 4.67 -8.21 -7.51
CA ILE A 51 4.83 -9.64 -7.83
C ILE A 51 3.79 -10.10 -8.87
N LYS A 52 2.55 -9.61 -8.78
CA LYS A 52 1.51 -9.95 -9.75
C LYS A 52 1.75 -9.34 -11.12
N VAL A 53 2.19 -8.09 -11.17
CA VAL A 53 2.53 -7.38 -12.40
C VAL A 53 3.72 -8.06 -13.07
N SER A 54 4.76 -8.43 -12.33
CA SER A 54 5.92 -9.15 -12.87
C SER A 54 5.60 -10.55 -13.39
N ARG A 55 4.52 -11.16 -12.93
CA ARG A 55 4.01 -12.44 -13.46
C ARG A 55 3.13 -12.28 -14.70
N TYR A 56 2.76 -11.05 -15.06
CA TYR A 56 1.97 -10.78 -16.25
C TYR A 56 2.87 -10.93 -17.50
N PRO A 57 2.53 -11.81 -18.46
CA PRO A 57 3.42 -12.13 -19.58
C PRO A 57 3.75 -10.90 -20.45
N GLY A 58 2.83 -9.94 -20.60
CA GLY A 58 3.09 -8.68 -21.30
C GLY A 58 3.99 -7.68 -20.55
N PHE A 59 4.22 -7.86 -19.25
CA PHE A 59 5.16 -7.00 -18.50
C PHE A 59 6.62 -7.40 -18.75
N LYS A 60 6.89 -8.69 -19.01
CA LYS A 60 8.22 -9.15 -19.41
C LYS A 60 8.62 -8.58 -20.77
N ASP A 61 7.68 -8.61 -21.71
CA ASP A 61 7.85 -8.05 -23.06
C ASP A 61 8.11 -6.51 -23.06
N PHE A 62 7.61 -5.80 -22.04
CA PHE A 62 7.92 -4.38 -21.84
C PHE A 62 9.32 -4.13 -21.24
N LEU A 63 9.78 -4.98 -20.33
CA LEU A 63 11.10 -4.87 -19.71
C LEU A 63 12.25 -5.29 -20.64
N ASP A 64 11.99 -6.24 -21.55
CA ASP A 64 12.97 -6.77 -22.50
C ASP A 64 13.20 -5.85 -23.72
N ARG A 65 12.67 -4.61 -23.71
CA ARG A 65 12.71 -3.65 -24.81
C ARG A 65 13.46 -2.37 -24.43
#